data_AF-A0A7J9TIT2-F1
#
_entry.id   AF-A0A7J9TIT2-F1
#
_cell.length_a   1.000
_cell.length_b   1.000
_cell.length_c   1.000
_cell.angle_alpha   90.00
_cell.angle_beta   90.00
_cell.angle_gamma   90.00
#
_symmetry.space_group_name_H-M   'P 1'
#
loop_
_entity.id
_entity.type
_entity.pdbx_description
1 polymer ?
#
loop_
_entity_poly.entity_id
_entity_poly.type
_entity_poly.pdbx_seq_one_letter_code
_entity_poly.pdbx_strand_id
1 'polypeptide(L)'
;MFNNILPPHIKSKVIDIIDIDFDEAESRLISKAKEIALEDEKETSEKNMSRLMGEILKNGLAVHGLRETMDAVINGQVELLFVNKGYQIRGWICEKCQIVDSGVKDKCPYCGSRISEVDVIEEIIEFAQRTGTTIEFVEDDPRLAKLGGVGGLLRFKT
;
A
#
# COMPACT_ATOMS: atom_id res chain seq x y z
N MET A 1 -6.32 26.95 23.18
CA MET A 1 -6.75 28.13 22.39
C MET A 1 -6.27 28.07 20.93
N PHE A 2 -5.03 27.64 20.66
CA PHE A 2 -4.45 27.55 19.31
C PHE A 2 -5.21 26.65 18.31
N ASN A 3 -5.69 25.48 18.73
CA ASN A 3 -6.35 24.55 17.81
C ASN A 3 -7.70 25.06 17.23
N ASN A 4 -8.29 26.10 17.81
CA ASN A 4 -9.58 26.65 17.35
C ASN A 4 -9.43 27.79 16.33
N ILE A 5 -8.20 28.28 16.11
CA ILE A 5 -7.91 29.30 15.09
C ILE A 5 -7.30 28.70 13.81
N LEU A 6 -7.00 27.40 13.81
CA LEU A 6 -6.49 26.71 12.64
C LEU A 6 -7.58 26.56 11.57
N PRO A 7 -7.26 26.81 10.28
CA PRO A 7 -8.16 26.47 9.18
C PRO A 7 -8.56 24.99 9.22
N PRO A 8 -9.78 24.61 8.81
CA PRO A 8 -10.27 23.22 8.90
C PRO A 8 -9.33 22.18 8.26
N HIS A 9 -8.72 22.52 7.11
CA HIS A 9 -7.80 21.64 6.38
C HIS A 9 -6.44 21.43 7.08
N ILE A 10 -6.06 22.31 8.00
CA ILE A 10 -4.87 22.14 8.87
C ILE A 10 -5.28 21.42 10.14
N LYS A 11 -6.43 21.79 10.72
CA LYS A 11 -6.98 21.17 11.93
C LYS A 11 -7.18 19.66 11.75
N SER A 12 -7.61 19.22 10.56
CA SER A 12 -7.76 17.80 10.22
C SER A 12 -6.45 17.03 10.09
N LYS A 13 -5.30 17.71 10.13
CA LYS A 13 -3.96 17.11 10.05
C LYS A 13 -3.21 17.15 11.39
N VAL A 14 -3.84 17.65 12.45
CA VAL A 14 -3.23 17.68 13.79
C VAL A 14 -3.36 16.29 14.41
N ILE A 15 -2.21 15.63 14.62
CA ILE A 15 -2.13 14.30 15.22
C ILE A 15 -2.25 14.39 16.75
N ASP A 16 -1.52 15.33 17.37
CA ASP A 16 -1.55 15.53 18.82
C ASP A 16 -1.19 16.98 19.22
N ILE A 17 -1.47 17.34 20.47
CA ILE A 17 -1.09 18.61 21.10
C ILE A 17 -0.33 18.29 22.38
N ILE A 18 0.97 18.58 22.38
CA ILE A 18 1.85 18.34 23.52
C ILE A 18 2.24 19.64 24.22
N ASP A 19 2.22 19.62 25.54
CA ASP A 19 2.81 20.66 26.38
C ASP A 19 4.29 20.31 26.65
N ILE A 20 5.18 21.27 26.40
CA ILE A 20 6.64 21.14 26.59
C ILE A 20 7.17 22.40 27.29
N ASP A 21 8.13 22.21 28.19
CA ASP A 21 8.86 23.31 28.84
C ASP A 21 9.81 24.01 27.86
N PHE A 22 9.86 25.34 27.92
CA PHE A 22 10.70 26.16 27.03
C PHE A 22 12.20 25.88 27.16
N ASP A 23 12.64 25.32 28.29
CA ASP A 23 14.04 24.99 28.56
C ASP A 23 14.45 23.61 28.01
N GLU A 24 13.52 22.84 27.42
CA GLU A 24 13.87 21.59 26.74
C GLU A 24 14.67 21.84 25.46
N ALA A 25 15.71 21.03 25.25
CA ALA A 25 16.49 21.06 24.03
C ALA A 25 15.60 20.70 22.82
N GLU A 26 15.71 21.46 21.73
CA GLU A 26 14.98 21.27 20.47
C GLU A 26 15.04 19.81 19.96
N SER A 27 16.17 19.13 20.15
CA SER A 27 16.36 17.73 19.77
C SER A 27 15.41 16.76 20.50
N ARG A 28 15.03 17.05 21.75
CA ARG A 28 14.04 16.25 22.50
C ARG A 28 12.64 16.47 21.96
N LEU A 29 12.30 17.71 21.61
CA LEU A 29 11.00 18.06 21.02
C LEU A 29 10.79 17.36 19.68
N ILE A 30 11.81 17.37 18.80
CA ILE A 30 11.76 16.64 17.52
C ILE A 30 11.63 15.13 17.75
N SER A 31 12.36 14.58 18.72
CA SER A 31 12.31 13.14 19.04
C SER A 31 10.92 12.73 19.51
N LYS A 32 10.30 13.50 20.40
CA LYS A 32 8.96 13.23 20.94
C LYS A 32 7.88 13.38 19.86
N ALA A 33 7.96 14.42 19.03
CA ALA A 33 7.05 14.58 17.90
C ALA A 33 7.14 13.41 16.91
N LYS A 34 8.36 12.91 16.65
CA LYS A 34 8.57 11.75 15.79
C LYS A 34 7.97 10.47 16.38
N GLU A 35 8.10 10.26 17.68
CA GLU A 35 7.51 9.09 18.37
C GLU A 35 5.99 9.07 18.23
N ILE A 36 5.34 10.21 18.48
CA ILE A 36 3.89 10.37 18.32
C ILE A 36 3.44 10.11 16.87
N ALA A 37 4.15 10.68 15.90
CA ALA A 37 3.83 10.47 14.49
C ALA A 37 3.98 8.99 14.07
N LEU A 38 5.02 8.31 14.55
CA LEU A 38 5.22 6.88 14.27
C LEU A 38 4.13 6.01 14.91
N GLU A 39 3.64 6.38 16.09
CA GLU A 39 2.56 5.66 16.76
C GLU A 39 1.23 5.84 16.00
N ASP A 40 0.89 7.06 15.59
CA ASP A 40 -0.29 7.34 14.75
C ASP A 40 -0.24 6.64 13.38
N GLU A 41 0.92 6.62 12.73
CA GLU A 41 1.15 5.87 11.49
C GLU A 41 0.89 4.38 11.68
N LYS A 42 1.40 3.81 12.78
CA LYS A 42 1.22 2.39 13.11
C LYS A 42 -0.23 2.05 13.42
N GLU A 43 -0.93 2.88 14.19
CA GLU A 43 -2.36 2.68 14.48
C GLU A 43 -3.21 2.77 13.22
N THR A 44 -2.93 3.76 12.36
CA THR A 44 -3.61 3.94 11.08
C THR A 44 -3.38 2.75 10.16
N SER A 45 -2.13 2.28 10.05
CA SER A 45 -1.78 1.10 9.26
C SER A 45 -2.49 -0.17 9.76
N GLU A 46 -2.50 -0.41 11.07
CA GLU A 46 -3.19 -1.56 11.66
C GLU A 46 -4.72 -1.50 11.43
N LYS A 47 -5.32 -0.32 11.51
CA LYS A 47 -6.74 -0.11 11.20
C LYS A 47 -7.05 -0.40 9.73
N ASN A 48 -6.19 0.07 8.84
CA ASN A 48 -6.28 -0.16 7.39
C ASN A 48 -6.14 -1.65 7.05
N MET A 49 -5.17 -2.33 7.66
CA MET A 49 -4.98 -3.77 7.50
C MET A 49 -6.16 -4.57 8.06
N SER A 50 -6.68 -4.20 9.22
CA SER A 50 -7.89 -4.79 9.79
C SER A 50 -9.11 -4.60 8.89
N ARG A 51 -9.26 -3.42 8.27
CA ARG A 51 -10.30 -3.16 7.26
C ARG A 51 -10.12 -4.08 6.05
N LEU A 52 -8.91 -4.24 5.53
CA LEU A 52 -8.62 -5.17 4.42
C LEU A 52 -9.05 -6.59 4.78
N MET A 53 -8.61 -7.12 5.93
CA MET A 53 -8.98 -8.46 6.37
C MET A 53 -10.49 -8.62 6.54
N GLY A 54 -11.14 -7.61 7.12
CA GLY A 54 -12.59 -7.56 7.24
C GLY A 54 -13.27 -7.67 5.89
N GLU A 55 -12.92 -6.83 4.91
CA GLU A 55 -13.48 -6.85 3.55
C GLU A 55 -13.23 -8.17 2.82
N ILE A 56 -12.06 -8.80 2.99
CA ILE A 56 -11.78 -10.13 2.43
C ILE A 56 -12.78 -11.17 2.95
N LEU A 57 -12.98 -11.24 4.28
CA LEU A 57 -13.84 -12.25 4.91
C LEU A 57 -15.32 -12.15 4.49
N LYS A 58 -15.83 -10.94 4.23
CA LYS A 58 -17.19 -10.71 3.72
C LYS A 58 -17.29 -10.70 2.19
N ASN A 59 -16.19 -10.98 1.48
CA ASN A 59 -16.11 -10.83 0.02
C ASN A 59 -16.54 -9.41 -0.45
N GLY A 60 -16.28 -8.41 0.39
CA GLY A 60 -16.62 -7.00 0.18
C GLY A 60 -15.57 -6.28 -0.67
N LEU A 61 -15.30 -5.00 -0.42
CA LEU A 61 -14.42 -4.18 -1.26
C LEU A 61 -12.92 -4.41 -0.97
N ALA A 62 -12.45 -5.63 -1.23
CA ALA A 62 -11.05 -6.00 -1.14
C ALA A 62 -10.63 -7.01 -2.22
N VAL A 63 -9.32 -7.04 -2.47
CA VAL A 63 -8.62 -7.98 -3.35
C VAL A 63 -7.34 -8.44 -2.67
N HIS A 64 -6.88 -9.66 -2.98
CA HIS A 64 -5.64 -10.19 -2.43
C HIS A 64 -5.02 -11.21 -3.39
N GLY A 65 -3.73 -11.48 -3.25
CA GLY A 65 -3.00 -12.35 -4.18
C GLY A 65 -2.53 -11.59 -5.42
N LEU A 66 -1.49 -12.11 -6.07
CA LEU A 66 -0.79 -11.39 -7.14
C LEU A 66 -1.68 -11.07 -8.33
N ARG A 67 -2.41 -12.09 -8.82
CA ARG A 67 -3.15 -12.00 -10.06
C ARG A 67 -4.35 -11.07 -9.92
N GLU A 68 -5.17 -11.34 -8.91
CA GLU A 68 -6.37 -10.56 -8.64
C GLU A 68 -6.01 -9.11 -8.29
N THR A 69 -4.93 -8.89 -7.53
CA THR A 69 -4.48 -7.53 -7.22
C THR A 69 -3.96 -6.82 -8.47
N MET A 70 -3.16 -7.47 -9.31
CA MET A 70 -2.71 -6.89 -10.58
C MET A 70 -3.89 -6.50 -11.48
N ASP A 71 -4.86 -7.41 -11.66
CA ASP A 71 -6.05 -7.15 -12.45
C ASP A 71 -6.84 -5.95 -11.90
N ALA A 72 -7.04 -5.88 -10.58
CA ALA A 72 -7.73 -4.76 -9.94
C ALA A 72 -6.97 -3.43 -10.09
N VAL A 73 -5.64 -3.46 -9.96
CA VAL A 73 -4.77 -2.29 -10.14
C VAL A 73 -4.85 -1.78 -11.58
N ILE A 74 -4.69 -2.66 -12.58
CA ILE A 74 -4.77 -2.29 -14.01
C ILE A 74 -6.13 -1.66 -14.35
N ASN A 75 -7.20 -2.14 -13.73
CA ASN A 75 -8.55 -1.61 -13.91
C ASN A 75 -8.85 -0.34 -13.09
N GLY A 76 -7.87 0.19 -12.33
CA GLY A 76 -8.03 1.40 -11.52
C GLY A 76 -9.03 1.25 -10.35
N GLN A 77 -9.28 0.00 -9.93
CA GLN A 77 -10.26 -0.32 -8.89
C GLN A 77 -9.70 -0.12 -7.49
N VAL A 78 -8.38 -0.11 -7.31
CA VAL A 78 -7.73 -0.09 -5.99
C VAL A 78 -7.71 1.34 -5.41
N GLU A 79 -8.17 1.47 -4.17
CA GLU A 79 -8.07 2.68 -3.35
C GLU A 79 -6.71 2.76 -2.66
N LEU A 80 -6.37 1.66 -1.97
CA LEU A 80 -5.20 1.50 -1.14
C LEU A 80 -4.60 0.12 -1.39
N LEU A 81 -3.37 0.09 -1.90
CA LEU A 81 -2.57 -1.11 -2.11
C LEU A 81 -1.67 -1.33 -0.89
N PHE A 82 -1.66 -2.55 -0.34
CA PHE A 82 -0.73 -2.98 0.69
C PHE A 82 0.33 -3.89 0.10
N VAL A 83 1.58 -3.63 0.45
CA VAL A 83 2.73 -4.43 0.02
C VAL A 83 3.60 -4.74 1.24
N ASN A 84 3.93 -6.01 1.46
CA ASN A 84 4.93 -6.38 2.45
C ASN A 84 6.31 -5.89 1.97
N LYS A 85 7.01 -5.11 2.79
CA LYS A 85 8.37 -4.65 2.45
C LYS A 85 9.29 -5.83 2.19
N GLY A 86 10.07 -5.75 1.11
CA GLY A 86 11.04 -6.79 0.74
C GLY A 86 10.41 -8.06 0.15
N TYR A 87 9.10 -8.12 -0.04
CA TYR A 87 8.50 -9.20 -0.83
C TYR A 87 8.87 -9.03 -2.30
N GLN A 88 9.45 -10.07 -2.87
CA GLN A 88 9.85 -10.11 -4.27
C GLN A 88 9.37 -11.40 -4.89
N ILE A 89 8.76 -11.31 -6.06
CA ILE A 89 8.26 -12.48 -6.77
C ILE A 89 8.75 -12.42 -8.20
N ARG A 90 9.69 -13.33 -8.51
CA ARG A 90 10.21 -13.48 -9.86
C ARG A 90 9.08 -13.83 -10.82
N GLY A 91 8.99 -13.06 -11.90
CA GLY A 91 8.02 -13.26 -12.95
C GLY A 91 8.50 -12.68 -14.27
N TRP A 92 7.54 -12.40 -15.13
CA TRP A 92 7.79 -11.86 -16.44
C TRP A 92 6.72 -10.84 -16.82
N ILE A 93 7.11 -9.86 -17.62
CA ILE A 93 6.21 -8.94 -18.31
C ILE A 93 6.32 -9.14 -19.82
N CYS A 94 5.19 -9.12 -20.52
CA CYS A 94 5.20 -9.07 -21.98
C CYS A 94 5.48 -7.65 -22.47
N GLU A 95 6.56 -7.48 -23.23
CA GLU A 95 6.95 -6.19 -23.82
C GLU A 95 5.89 -5.61 -24.77
N LYS A 96 5.00 -6.44 -25.31
CA LYS A 96 3.92 -6.03 -26.23
C LYS A 96 2.57 -5.86 -25.56
N CYS A 97 2.10 -6.85 -24.81
CA CYS A 97 0.75 -6.86 -24.24
C CYS A 97 0.70 -6.27 -22.82
N GLN A 98 1.85 -6.02 -22.20
CA GLN A 98 1.97 -5.51 -20.83
C GLN A 98 1.30 -6.42 -19.78
N ILE A 99 1.11 -7.70 -20.10
CA ILE A 99 0.66 -8.73 -19.17
C ILE A 99 1.83 -9.13 -18.28
N VAL A 100 1.59 -9.19 -16.97
CA VAL A 100 2.54 -9.60 -15.95
C VAL A 100 2.04 -10.88 -15.28
N ASP A 101 2.94 -11.84 -15.06
CA ASP A 101 2.63 -13.05 -14.31
C ASP A 101 3.90 -13.60 -13.62
N SER A 102 3.69 -14.46 -12.62
CA SER A 102 4.76 -15.11 -11.87
C SER A 102 5.39 -16.31 -12.60
N GLY A 103 6.59 -16.70 -12.18
CA GLY A 103 7.28 -17.87 -12.68
C GLY A 103 8.11 -17.61 -13.95
N VAL A 104 8.46 -18.69 -14.65
CA VAL A 104 9.38 -18.64 -15.81
C VAL A 104 8.66 -19.03 -17.09
N LYS A 105 8.88 -18.25 -18.15
CA LYS A 105 8.39 -18.49 -19.51
C LYS A 105 9.46 -18.08 -20.52
N ASP A 106 9.40 -18.63 -21.73
CA ASP A 106 10.31 -18.23 -22.82
C ASP A 106 9.72 -17.14 -23.71
N LYS A 107 8.38 -17.08 -23.78
CA LYS A 107 7.61 -16.12 -24.59
C LYS A 107 6.22 -15.91 -23.99
N CYS A 108 5.58 -14.82 -24.38
CA CYS A 108 4.23 -14.51 -23.90
C CYS A 108 3.24 -15.58 -24.37
N PRO A 109 2.48 -16.23 -23.46
CA PRO A 109 1.54 -17.28 -23.81
C PRO A 109 0.31 -16.77 -24.58
N TYR A 110 0.06 -15.45 -24.54
CA TYR A 110 -1.11 -14.83 -25.15
C TYR A 110 -0.86 -14.32 -26.57
N CYS A 111 0.33 -13.75 -26.83
CA CYS A 111 0.65 -13.14 -28.14
C CYS A 111 1.95 -13.64 -28.79
N GLY A 112 2.69 -14.53 -28.13
CA GLY A 112 3.95 -15.09 -28.63
C GLY A 112 5.14 -14.13 -28.69
N SER A 113 4.99 -12.88 -28.24
CA SER A 113 6.05 -11.87 -28.24
C SER A 113 7.10 -12.12 -27.14
N ARG A 114 8.21 -11.38 -27.22
CA ARG A 114 9.26 -11.37 -26.20
C ARG A 114 8.70 -10.96 -24.84
N ILE A 115 9.32 -11.50 -23.80
CA ILE A 115 9.06 -11.14 -22.40
C ILE A 115 10.38 -10.69 -21.75
N SER A 116 10.25 -9.86 -20.73
CA SER A 116 11.36 -9.48 -19.85
C SER A 116 11.12 -10.09 -18.47
N GLU A 117 12.19 -10.51 -17.81
CA GLU A 117 12.13 -10.94 -16.41
C GLU A 117 11.98 -9.73 -15.49
N VAL A 118 11.08 -9.83 -14.50
CA VAL A 118 10.74 -8.74 -13.59
C VAL A 118 10.44 -9.26 -12.19
N ASP A 119 10.37 -8.34 -11.23
CA ASP A 119 9.68 -8.57 -9.97
C ASP A 119 8.21 -8.19 -10.14
N VAL A 120 7.31 -9.17 -10.00
CA VAL A 120 5.86 -8.97 -10.14
C VAL A 120 5.35 -7.94 -9.13
N ILE A 121 5.94 -7.87 -7.93
CA ILE A 121 5.53 -6.89 -6.91
C ILE A 121 5.85 -5.47 -7.37
N GLU A 122 7.03 -5.26 -7.96
CA GLU A 122 7.43 -3.96 -8.51
C GLU A 122 6.51 -3.54 -9.67
N GLU A 123 6.15 -4.46 -10.56
CA GLU A 123 5.18 -4.17 -11.61
C GLU A 123 3.82 -3.76 -11.05
N ILE A 124 3.32 -4.43 -10.01
CA ILE A 124 2.05 -4.05 -9.36
C ILE A 124 2.16 -2.63 -8.79
N ILE A 125 3.29 -2.29 -8.16
CA ILE A 125 3.58 -0.93 -7.65
C ILE A 125 3.58 0.09 -8.78
N GLU A 126 4.24 -0.20 -9.91
CA GLU A 126 4.27 0.71 -11.06
C GLU A 126 2.88 0.97 -11.64
N PHE A 127 2.06 -0.08 -11.83
CA PHE A 127 0.68 0.09 -12.30
C PHE A 127 -0.19 0.83 -11.27
N ALA A 128 0.03 0.62 -9.98
CA ALA A 128 -0.67 1.33 -8.90
C ALA A 128 -0.36 2.83 -8.92
N GLN A 129 0.90 3.21 -9.13
CA GLN A 129 1.29 4.62 -9.30
C GLN A 129 0.61 5.25 -10.51
N ARG A 130 0.55 4.55 -11.65
CA ARG A 130 -0.09 5.04 -12.89
C ARG A 130 -1.60 5.26 -12.73
N THR A 131 -2.25 4.56 -11.81
CA THR A 131 -3.71 4.63 -11.56
C THR A 131 -4.07 5.55 -10.40
N GLY A 132 -3.09 6.23 -9.79
CA GLY A 132 -3.32 7.09 -8.62
C GLY A 132 -3.79 6.30 -7.40
N THR A 133 -3.34 5.05 -7.27
CA THR A 133 -3.58 4.21 -6.10
C THR A 133 -2.64 4.63 -4.98
N THR A 134 -3.16 4.78 -3.75
CA THR A 134 -2.30 5.01 -2.58
C THR A 134 -1.60 3.70 -2.23
N ILE A 135 -0.30 3.75 -1.93
CA ILE A 135 0.50 2.56 -1.63
C ILE A 135 0.99 2.63 -0.19
N GLU A 136 0.72 1.58 0.58
CA GLU A 136 1.13 1.42 1.97
C GLU A 136 2.06 0.22 2.09
N PHE A 137 3.28 0.47 2.56
CA PHE A 137 4.28 -0.56 2.78
C PHE A 137 4.24 -1.02 4.24
N VAL A 138 3.93 -2.28 4.47
CA VAL A 138 3.86 -2.87 5.81
C VAL A 138 5.10 -3.72 6.11
N GLU A 139 5.56 -3.67 7.36
CA GLU A 139 6.73 -4.43 7.83
C GLU A 139 6.30 -5.87 8.15
N ASP A 140 6.67 -6.83 7.28
CA ASP A 140 6.49 -8.28 7.47
C ASP A 140 5.16 -8.69 8.12
N ASP A 141 4.03 -8.20 7.59
CA ASP A 141 2.72 -8.53 8.15
C ASP A 141 2.36 -9.99 7.80
N PRO A 142 2.15 -10.87 8.80
CA PRO A 142 1.91 -12.28 8.57
C PRO A 142 0.55 -12.56 7.93
N ARG A 143 -0.42 -11.65 8.06
CA ARG A 143 -1.73 -11.75 7.40
C ARG A 143 -1.56 -11.53 5.90
N LEU A 144 -0.81 -10.50 5.52
CA LEU A 144 -0.53 -10.20 4.13
C LEU A 144 0.39 -11.24 3.49
N ALA A 145 1.39 -11.76 4.23
CA ALA A 145 2.28 -12.83 3.76
C ALA A 145 1.51 -14.09 3.35
N LYS A 146 0.48 -14.48 4.13
CA LYS A 146 -0.41 -15.62 3.79
C LYS A 146 -1.21 -15.40 2.51
N LEU A 147 -1.38 -14.16 2.09
CA LEU A 147 -2.08 -13.77 0.88
C LEU A 147 -1.15 -13.54 -0.32
N GLY A 148 0.14 -13.89 -0.21
CA GLY A 148 1.14 -13.67 -1.26
C GLY A 148 1.85 -12.32 -1.18
N GLY A 149 1.77 -11.64 -0.03
CA GLY A 149 2.51 -10.41 0.25
C GLY A 149 1.94 -9.13 -0.36
N VAL A 150 0.78 -9.23 -1.03
CA VAL A 150 0.09 -8.11 -1.66
C VAL A 150 -1.43 -8.24 -1.58
N GLY A 151 -2.10 -7.10 -1.47
CA GLY A 151 -3.55 -7.00 -1.50
C GLY A 151 -4.00 -5.54 -1.48
N GLY A 152 -5.29 -5.29 -1.60
CA GLY A 152 -5.79 -3.92 -1.67
C GLY A 152 -7.24 -3.76 -1.29
N LEU A 153 -7.58 -2.57 -0.81
CA LEU A 153 -8.95 -2.10 -0.64
C LEU A 153 -9.43 -1.51 -1.96
N LEU A 154 -10.66 -1.82 -2.35
CA LEU A 154 -11.24 -1.40 -3.62
C LEU A 154 -12.14 -0.18 -3.45
N ARG A 155 -12.15 0.70 -4.45
CA ARG A 155 -13.11 1.80 -4.59
C ARG A 155 -14.48 1.27 -5.06
N PHE A 156 -14.47 0.25 -5.92
CA PHE A 156 -15.66 -0.39 -6.51
C PHE A 156 -15.33 -1.82 -6.98
N LYS A 157 -16.37 -2.63 -7.25
CA LYS A 157 -16.28 -3.95 -7.89
C LYS A 157 -17.07 -3.95 -9.20
N THR A 158 -16.66 -4.78 -10.15
CA THR A 158 -17.37 -5.04 -11.41
C THR A 158 -18.06 -6.40 -11.35
#